data_AF-A0A8J3FG39-F1
#
_entry.id   AF-A0A8J3FG39-F1
#
_cell.length_a   1.000
_cell.length_b   1.000
_cell.length_c   1.000
_cell.angle_alpha   90.00
_cell.angle_beta   90.00
_cell.angle_gamma   90.00
#
_symmetry.space_group_name_H-M   'P 1'
#
loop_
_entity.id
_entity.type
_entity.pdbx_description
1 polymer ?
#
loop_
_entity_poly.entity_id
_entity_poly.type
_entity_poly.pdbx_seq_one_letter_code
_entity_poly.pdbx_strand_id
1 'polypeptide(L)'
;MNTVLWVVLPYLSAAVFAVGTVAGRRGRRRWTVRSGHRPGPAVLRWGSPVFHAAWAGVVLGHLVGLLVPARVTAAAGLDAAAYGRAASWLGVAAGTAAVLGLAVMVLHRRRTGSPTAPPDRRDAATHLLLAAVLLLGLYVTARGQGGGDAYRETAGPWVRSLLVLRPDPALAAEMPPVLRAHVLAAFALLAAWPFTRLAHAFLLPVGYLARPYVLYRAHPRRRPRRAAPAAAGRPVP
;
A
#
# COMPACT_ATOMS: atom_id res chain seq x y z
N MET A 1 -0.39 24.14 17.15
CA MET A 1 -0.27 22.73 16.68
C MET A 1 0.92 22.61 15.72
N ASN A 2 1.54 21.44 15.57
CA ASN A 2 2.75 21.28 14.75
C ASN A 2 2.43 21.22 13.24
N THR A 3 2.55 22.34 12.54
CA THR A 3 2.32 22.47 11.08
C THR A 3 3.17 21.51 10.25
N VAL A 4 4.41 21.22 10.69
CA VAL A 4 5.30 20.30 9.96
C VAL A 4 4.69 18.90 9.91
N LEU A 5 4.14 18.42 11.02
CA LEU A 5 3.57 17.07 11.10
C LEU A 5 2.19 16.95 10.43
N TRP A 6 1.35 17.97 10.53
CA TRP A 6 -0.06 17.87 10.15
C TRP A 6 -0.43 18.53 8.82
N VAL A 7 0.54 19.19 8.18
CA VAL A 7 0.37 19.81 6.86
C VAL A 7 1.51 19.39 5.92
N VAL A 8 2.75 19.69 6.29
CA VAL A 8 3.91 19.46 5.41
C VAL A 8 4.18 17.97 5.18
N LEU A 9 4.22 17.18 6.25
CA LEU A 9 4.51 15.74 6.18
C LEU A 9 3.51 14.97 5.29
N PRO A 10 2.19 15.18 5.36
CA PRO A 10 1.24 14.57 4.43
C PRO A 10 1.54 14.86 2.96
N TYR A 11 1.76 16.13 2.61
CA TYR A 11 2.05 16.52 1.23
C TYR A 11 3.41 15.98 0.75
N LEU A 12 4.44 16.02 1.60
CA LEU A 12 5.74 15.44 1.30
C LEU A 12 5.63 13.92 1.07
N SER A 13 4.91 13.21 1.93
CA SER A 13 4.70 11.77 1.82
C SER A 13 3.96 11.41 0.52
N ALA A 14 2.91 12.18 0.17
CA ALA A 14 2.18 12.02 -1.08
C ALA A 14 3.05 12.31 -2.32
N ALA A 15 3.87 13.37 -2.27
CA ALA A 15 4.80 13.71 -3.35
C ALA A 15 5.86 12.63 -3.54
N VAL A 16 6.49 12.16 -2.45
CA VAL A 16 7.47 11.07 -2.47
C VAL A 16 6.84 9.79 -3.02
N PHE A 17 5.63 9.46 -2.59
CA PHE A 17 4.87 8.32 -3.10
C PHE A 17 4.64 8.43 -4.61
N ALA A 18 4.12 9.57 -5.08
CA ALA A 18 3.80 9.78 -6.49
C ALA A 18 5.05 9.76 -7.38
N VAL A 19 6.06 10.57 -7.04
CA VAL A 19 7.32 10.66 -7.80
C VAL A 19 8.07 9.33 -7.76
N GLY A 20 8.19 8.72 -6.57
CA GLY A 20 8.84 7.42 -6.40
C GLY A 20 8.15 6.31 -7.20
N THR A 21 6.82 6.32 -7.26
CA THR A 21 6.04 5.35 -8.06
C THR A 21 6.29 5.54 -9.55
N VAL A 22 6.25 6.78 -10.05
CA VAL A 22 6.51 7.09 -11.47
C VAL A 22 7.95 6.74 -11.86
N ALA A 23 8.92 7.14 -11.04
CA ALA A 23 10.33 6.82 -11.25
C ALA A 23 10.57 5.30 -11.19
N GLY A 24 9.90 4.59 -10.28
CA GLY A 24 9.96 3.14 -10.17
C GLY A 24 9.40 2.40 -11.38
N ARG A 25 8.37 2.95 -12.04
CA ARG A 25 7.82 2.39 -13.30
C ARG A 25 8.72 2.65 -14.51
N ARG A 26 9.36 3.82 -14.57
CA ARG A 26 10.22 4.25 -15.69
C ARG A 26 11.63 3.68 -15.62
N GLY A 27 12.22 3.64 -14.43
CA GLY A 27 13.52 3.03 -14.17
C GLY A 27 13.37 1.54 -13.92
N ARG A 28 14.38 0.74 -14.26
CA ARG A 28 14.39 -0.74 -14.19
C ARG A 28 14.23 -1.36 -12.78
N ARG A 29 13.62 -0.67 -11.80
CA ARG A 29 13.26 -1.27 -10.51
C ARG A 29 12.23 -2.35 -10.79
N ARG A 30 12.69 -3.60 -10.75
CA ARG A 30 11.81 -4.75 -10.90
C ARG A 30 11.00 -4.86 -9.61
N TRP A 31 9.81 -4.28 -9.59
CA TRP A 31 8.78 -4.72 -8.66
C TRP A 31 8.50 -6.19 -8.98
N THR A 32 8.80 -7.08 -8.04
CA THR A 32 8.62 -8.52 -8.22
C THR A 32 7.91 -9.11 -7.03
N VAL A 33 6.92 -9.95 -7.29
CA VAL A 33 6.42 -10.92 -6.32
C VAL A 33 7.40 -12.10 -6.35
N ARG A 34 8.35 -12.14 -5.43
CA ARG A 34 9.35 -13.23 -5.39
C ARG A 34 8.71 -14.46 -4.74
N SER A 35 7.95 -15.23 -5.51
CA SER A 35 7.60 -16.60 -5.15
C SER A 35 8.79 -17.50 -5.46
N GLY A 36 9.19 -18.36 -4.51
CA GLY A 36 10.08 -19.48 -4.84
C GLY A 36 9.34 -20.43 -5.80
N HIS A 37 10.06 -21.09 -6.70
CA HIS A 37 9.48 -22.08 -7.62
C HIS A 37 8.90 -23.31 -6.90
N ARG A 38 9.18 -23.48 -5.60
CA ARG A 38 8.65 -24.58 -4.80
C ARG A 38 7.26 -24.21 -4.26
N PRO A 39 6.28 -25.14 -4.35
CA PRO A 39 5.01 -24.99 -3.66
C PRO A 39 5.25 -24.61 -2.19
N GLY A 40 4.60 -23.54 -1.74
CA GLY A 40 4.74 -23.08 -0.36
C GLY A 40 4.15 -24.10 0.63
N PRO A 41 4.67 -24.17 1.86
CA PRO A 41 4.11 -25.02 2.90
C PRO A 41 2.65 -24.64 3.20
N ALA A 42 1.87 -25.60 3.73
CA ALA A 42 0.43 -25.44 3.96
C ALA A 42 0.06 -24.17 4.74
N VAL A 43 0.91 -23.74 5.68
CA VAL A 43 0.76 -22.51 6.45
C VAL A 43 0.70 -21.24 5.59
N LEU A 44 1.51 -21.16 4.51
CA LEU A 44 1.53 -19.99 3.62
C LEU A 44 0.40 -20.02 2.59
N ARG A 45 -0.19 -21.19 2.32
CA ARG A 45 -1.37 -21.32 1.44
C ARG A 45 -2.58 -20.60 2.01
N TRP A 46 -2.68 -20.50 3.33
CA TRP A 46 -3.74 -19.76 4.01
C TRP A 46 -3.27 -18.40 4.51
N GLY A 47 -2.09 -18.34 5.15
CA GLY A 47 -1.59 -17.11 5.76
C GLY A 47 -1.41 -15.96 4.75
N SER A 48 -0.86 -16.24 3.57
CA SER A 48 -0.64 -15.19 2.56
C SER A 48 -1.95 -14.66 1.98
N PRO A 49 -2.89 -15.49 1.48
CA PRO A 49 -4.17 -14.98 0.97
C PRO A 49 -5.00 -14.25 2.04
N VAL A 50 -5.06 -14.78 3.26
CA VAL A 50 -5.78 -14.12 4.38
C VAL A 50 -5.18 -12.75 4.67
N PHE A 51 -3.85 -12.64 4.75
CA PHE A 51 -3.17 -11.36 4.93
C PHE A 51 -3.54 -10.35 3.83
N HIS A 52 -3.43 -10.73 2.56
CA HIS A 52 -3.66 -9.81 1.45
C HIS A 52 -5.13 -9.40 1.33
N ALA A 53 -6.07 -10.33 1.52
CA ALA A 53 -7.50 -10.03 1.51
C ALA A 53 -7.87 -9.09 2.67
N ALA A 54 -7.38 -9.38 3.87
CA ALA A 54 -7.62 -8.56 5.05
C ALA A 54 -7.00 -7.16 4.91
N TRP A 55 -5.73 -7.07 4.46
CA TRP A 55 -5.06 -5.81 4.18
C TRP A 55 -5.81 -4.97 3.13
N ALA A 56 -6.23 -5.58 2.03
CA ALA A 56 -7.02 -4.90 1.01
C ALA A 56 -8.36 -4.39 1.57
N GLY A 57 -9.04 -5.20 2.39
CA GLY A 57 -10.25 -4.81 3.10
C GLY A 57 -10.05 -3.61 4.02
N VAL A 58 -8.95 -3.59 4.80
CA VAL A 58 -8.58 -2.45 5.66
C VAL A 58 -8.36 -1.20 4.82
N VAL A 59 -7.59 -1.29 3.73
CA VAL A 59 -7.32 -0.14 2.84
C VAL A 59 -8.61 0.38 2.23
N LEU A 60 -9.47 -0.49 1.70
CA LEU A 60 -10.77 -0.11 1.12
C LEU A 60 -11.69 0.52 2.17
N GLY A 61 -11.74 -0.05 3.38
CA GLY A 61 -12.49 0.51 4.50
C GLY A 61 -12.02 1.91 4.87
N HIS A 62 -10.71 2.16 4.88
CA HIS A 62 -10.16 3.51 5.09
C HIS A 62 -10.55 4.48 3.98
N LEU A 63 -10.45 4.07 2.71
CA LEU A 63 -10.85 4.91 1.58
C LEU A 63 -12.32 5.32 1.68
N VAL A 64 -13.22 4.37 1.94
CA VAL A 64 -14.64 4.67 2.12
C VAL A 64 -14.86 5.54 3.36
N GLY A 65 -14.30 5.17 4.51
CA GLY A 65 -14.51 5.87 5.77
C GLY A 65 -13.95 7.30 5.83
N LEU A 66 -12.84 7.57 5.14
CA LEU A 66 -12.22 8.90 5.11
C LEU A 66 -12.84 9.81 4.03
N LEU A 67 -13.08 9.25 2.84
CA LEU A 67 -13.46 10.04 1.68
C LEU A 67 -14.97 10.27 1.59
N VAL A 68 -15.79 9.32 2.04
CA VAL A 68 -17.26 9.45 2.00
C VAL A 68 -17.73 10.29 3.21
N PRO A 69 -18.26 11.50 2.98
CA PRO A 69 -18.72 12.35 4.07
C PRO A 69 -20.01 11.80 4.71
N ALA A 70 -20.23 12.09 5.99
CA ALA A 70 -21.39 11.61 6.74
C ALA A 70 -22.74 12.00 6.12
N ARG A 71 -22.83 13.19 5.50
CA ARG A 71 -24.02 13.63 4.76
C ARG A 71 -24.41 12.70 3.61
N VAL A 72 -23.43 12.06 2.95
CA VAL A 72 -23.70 11.16 1.82
C VAL A 72 -24.26 9.84 2.33
N THR A 73 -23.70 9.29 3.41
CA THR A 73 -24.25 8.08 4.05
C THR A 73 -25.64 8.35 4.63
N ALA A 74 -25.86 9.52 5.22
CA ALA A 74 -27.17 9.91 5.74
C ALA A 74 -28.22 10.10 4.63
N ALA A 75 -27.84 10.73 3.51
CA ALA A 75 -28.72 10.88 2.34
C ALA A 75 -29.10 9.54 1.69
N ALA A 76 -28.25 8.52 1.82
CA ALA A 76 -28.54 7.15 1.40
C ALA A 76 -29.44 6.39 2.40
N GLY A 77 -29.93 7.05 3.47
CA GLY A 77 -30.78 6.44 4.49
C GLY A 77 -30.05 5.53 5.47
N LEU A 78 -28.72 5.58 5.54
CA LEU A 78 -27.95 4.76 6.47
C LEU A 78 -27.92 5.40 7.86
N ASP A 79 -28.36 4.64 8.87
CA ASP A 79 -28.21 5.03 10.27
C ASP A 79 -26.72 5.19 10.62
N ALA A 80 -26.36 6.35 11.17
CA ALA A 80 -24.97 6.69 11.48
C ALA A 80 -24.37 5.73 12.52
N ALA A 81 -25.16 5.34 13.53
CA ALA A 81 -24.70 4.46 14.58
C ALA A 81 -24.55 3.01 14.07
N ALA A 82 -25.47 2.52 13.26
CA ALA A 82 -25.36 1.22 12.60
C ALA A 82 -24.16 1.16 11.65
N TYR A 83 -23.95 2.20 10.85
CA TYR A 83 -22.78 2.31 9.97
C TYR A 83 -21.47 2.29 10.78
N GLY A 84 -21.37 3.11 11.84
CA GLY A 84 -20.19 3.17 12.71
C GLY A 84 -19.89 1.83 13.38
N ARG A 85 -20.92 1.14 13.91
CA ARG A 85 -20.78 -0.22 14.46
C ARG A 85 -20.31 -1.22 13.41
N ALA A 86 -20.94 -1.25 12.23
CA ALA A 86 -20.58 -2.18 11.17
C ALA A 86 -19.15 -1.94 10.68
N ALA A 87 -18.77 -0.69 10.46
CA ALA A 87 -17.41 -0.31 10.08
C ALA A 87 -16.38 -0.71 11.14
N SER A 88 -16.71 -0.53 12.43
CA SER A 88 -15.84 -0.93 13.54
C SER A 88 -15.64 -2.44 13.61
N TRP A 89 -16.71 -3.23 13.52
CA TRP A 89 -16.62 -4.70 13.54
C TRP A 89 -15.85 -5.25 12.35
N LEU A 90 -16.15 -4.76 11.14
CA LEU A 90 -15.43 -5.15 9.93
C LEU A 90 -13.95 -4.72 10.02
N GLY A 91 -13.68 -3.53 10.55
CA GLY A 91 -12.34 -3.02 10.77
C GLY A 91 -11.53 -3.86 11.76
N VAL A 92 -12.11 -4.24 12.90
CA VAL A 92 -11.48 -5.12 13.89
C VAL A 92 -11.23 -6.51 13.30
N ALA A 93 -12.21 -7.09 12.62
CA ALA A 93 -12.07 -8.41 12.00
C ALA A 93 -10.96 -8.42 10.94
N ALA A 94 -10.99 -7.47 10.00
CA ALA A 94 -9.98 -7.34 8.96
C ALA A 94 -8.60 -6.98 9.53
N GLY A 95 -8.53 -6.05 10.49
CA GLY A 95 -7.29 -5.68 11.16
C GLY A 95 -6.64 -6.86 11.89
N THR A 96 -7.45 -7.64 12.61
CA THR A 96 -6.97 -8.85 13.31
C THR A 96 -6.47 -9.89 12.31
N ALA A 97 -7.23 -10.17 11.25
CA ALA A 97 -6.81 -11.10 10.21
C ALA A 97 -5.51 -10.66 9.51
N ALA A 98 -5.34 -9.35 9.27
CA ALA A 98 -4.12 -8.79 8.71
C ALA A 98 -2.92 -8.92 9.67
N VAL A 99 -3.09 -8.62 10.96
CA VAL A 99 -2.02 -8.79 11.96
C VAL A 99 -1.60 -10.26 12.07
N LEU A 100 -2.56 -11.17 12.18
CA LEU A 100 -2.28 -12.61 12.29
C LEU A 100 -1.61 -13.15 11.02
N GLY A 101 -2.12 -12.79 9.84
CA GLY A 101 -1.53 -13.18 8.56
C GLY A 101 -0.09 -12.68 8.41
N LEU A 102 0.18 -11.43 8.78
CA LEU A 102 1.53 -10.86 8.79
C LEU A 102 2.44 -11.60 9.76
N ALA A 103 1.96 -11.87 10.98
CA ALA A 103 2.72 -12.58 12.00
C ALA A 103 3.10 -14.00 11.53
N VAL A 104 2.15 -14.72 10.93
CA VAL A 104 2.40 -16.05 10.33
C VAL A 104 3.47 -15.98 9.25
N MET A 105 3.38 -15.03 8.32
CA MET A 105 4.35 -14.87 7.23
C MET A 105 5.75 -14.51 7.74
N VAL A 106 5.84 -13.58 8.70
CA VAL A 106 7.11 -13.16 9.31
C VAL A 106 7.74 -14.27 10.13
N LEU A 107 6.95 -14.95 10.97
CA LEU A 107 7.42 -16.05 11.82
C LEU A 107 7.87 -17.24 10.97
N HIS A 108 7.12 -17.57 9.93
CA HIS A 108 7.50 -18.61 8.98
C HIS A 108 8.87 -18.29 8.37
N ARG A 109 9.05 -17.09 7.82
CA ARG A 109 10.35 -16.65 7.24
C ARG A 109 11.50 -16.71 8.25
N ARG A 110 11.27 -16.36 9.51
CA ARG A 110 12.29 -16.42 10.55
C ARG A 110 12.68 -17.86 10.92
N ARG A 111 11.71 -18.79 10.93
CA ARG A 111 11.94 -20.19 11.29
C ARG A 111 12.52 -21.04 10.15
N THR A 112 12.18 -20.73 8.91
CA THR A 112 12.62 -21.50 7.72
C THR A 112 13.68 -20.80 6.88
N GLY A 113 14.08 -19.59 7.27
CA GLY A 113 15.12 -18.83 6.59
C GLY A 113 16.51 -19.46 6.76
N SER A 114 17.33 -19.38 5.72
CA SER A 114 18.73 -19.80 5.82
C SER A 114 19.50 -18.86 6.76
N PRO A 115 20.25 -19.37 7.75
CA PRO A 115 21.15 -18.57 8.58
C PRO A 115 22.19 -17.79 7.75
N THR A 116 22.57 -18.33 6.59
CA THR A 116 23.58 -17.76 5.69
C THR A 116 23.03 -16.73 4.70
N ALA A 117 21.69 -16.56 4.63
CA ALA A 117 21.04 -15.60 3.74
C ALA A 117 19.99 -14.80 4.53
N PRO A 118 20.44 -13.86 5.39
CA PRO A 118 19.54 -13.10 6.24
C PRO A 118 18.55 -12.25 5.42
N PRO A 119 17.37 -11.94 6.00
CA PRO A 119 16.38 -11.11 5.32
C PRO A 119 16.93 -9.72 5.01
N ASP A 120 16.54 -9.20 3.85
CA ASP A 120 16.91 -7.84 3.45
C ASP A 120 16.46 -6.82 4.50
N ARG A 121 17.34 -5.88 4.87
CA ARG A 121 17.06 -4.90 5.92
C ARG A 121 15.86 -4.02 5.57
N ARG A 122 15.67 -3.71 4.28
CA ARG A 122 14.53 -2.92 3.81
C ARG A 122 13.22 -3.71 3.94
N ASP A 123 13.25 -5.01 3.65
CA ASP A 123 12.11 -5.87 3.91
C ASP A 123 11.78 -5.90 5.40
N ALA A 124 12.77 -6.11 6.27
CA ALA A 124 12.55 -6.12 7.72
C ALA A 124 11.94 -4.80 8.23
N ALA A 125 12.47 -3.66 7.79
CA ALA A 125 11.93 -2.34 8.11
C ALA A 125 10.49 -2.16 7.62
N THR A 126 10.18 -2.67 6.42
CA THR A 126 8.81 -2.63 5.87
C THR A 126 7.84 -3.44 6.71
N HIS A 127 8.20 -4.66 7.12
CA HIS A 127 7.34 -5.49 7.97
C HIS A 127 7.12 -4.86 9.35
N LEU A 128 8.16 -4.23 9.92
CA LEU A 128 8.06 -3.53 11.19
C LEU A 128 7.09 -2.34 11.10
N LEU A 129 7.26 -1.49 10.07
CA LEU A 129 6.40 -0.35 9.84
C LEU A 129 4.96 -0.77 9.58
N LEU A 130 4.76 -1.81 8.77
CA LEU A 130 3.44 -2.37 8.47
C LEU A 130 2.77 -2.94 9.73
N ALA A 131 3.52 -3.66 10.56
CA ALA A 131 3.02 -4.16 11.84
C ALA A 131 2.65 -3.01 12.79
N ALA A 132 3.47 -1.96 12.87
CA ALA A 132 3.18 -0.79 13.70
C ALA A 132 1.88 -0.10 13.26
N VAL A 133 1.71 0.16 11.96
CA VAL A 133 0.48 0.76 11.42
C VAL A 133 -0.74 -0.11 11.73
N LEU A 134 -0.65 -1.42 11.48
CA LEU A 134 -1.75 -2.37 11.72
C LEU A 134 -2.13 -2.45 13.19
N LEU A 135 -1.17 -2.57 14.09
CA LEU A 135 -1.42 -2.68 15.54
C LEU A 135 -2.00 -1.38 16.10
N LEU A 136 -1.47 -0.22 15.70
CA LEU A 136 -2.02 1.08 16.11
C LEU A 136 -3.45 1.26 15.59
N GLY A 137 -3.71 0.90 14.33
CA GLY A 137 -5.05 1.02 13.73
C GLY A 137 -6.06 0.09 14.37
N LEU A 138 -5.65 -1.17 14.61
CA LEU A 138 -6.47 -2.16 15.32
C LEU A 138 -6.77 -1.70 16.75
N TYR A 139 -5.79 -1.16 17.47
CA TYR A 139 -5.99 -0.62 18.81
C TYR A 139 -7.02 0.51 18.81
N VAL A 140 -6.88 1.50 17.91
CA VAL A 140 -7.82 2.63 17.82
C VAL A 140 -9.23 2.12 17.52
N THR A 141 -9.37 1.22 16.54
CA THR A 141 -10.67 0.69 16.14
C THR A 141 -11.32 -0.15 17.24
N ALA A 142 -10.54 -1.01 17.91
CA ALA A 142 -11.03 -1.85 19.01
C ALA A 142 -11.42 -1.03 20.25
N ARG A 143 -10.72 0.08 20.54
CA ARG A 143 -11.05 0.96 21.66
C ARG A 143 -12.22 1.90 21.36
N GLY A 144 -12.47 2.19 20.09
CA GLY A 144 -13.62 2.97 19.61
C GLY A 144 -14.97 2.23 19.64
N GLN A 145 -14.97 0.95 20.03
CA GLN A 145 -16.19 0.16 20.27
C GLN A 145 -16.97 0.78 21.45
N GLY A 146 -17.86 1.75 21.19
CA GLY A 146 -18.61 2.41 22.26
C GLY A 146 -19.23 3.80 21.98
N GLY A 147 -19.13 4.36 20.77
CA GLY A 147 -19.95 5.52 20.38
C GLY A 147 -19.27 6.89 20.38
N GLY A 148 -17.96 6.97 20.19
CA GLY A 148 -17.28 8.24 19.90
C GLY A 148 -16.51 8.13 18.59
N ASP A 149 -17.14 8.46 17.46
CA ASP A 149 -16.53 8.37 16.12
C ASP A 149 -15.57 9.55 15.87
N ALA A 150 -14.60 9.75 16.77
CA ALA A 150 -13.51 10.72 16.61
C ALA A 150 -12.85 10.55 15.22
N TYR A 151 -12.83 9.34 14.67
CA TYR A 151 -12.39 9.09 13.30
C TYR A 151 -13.18 9.83 12.21
N ARG A 152 -14.53 9.88 12.29
CA ARG A 152 -15.40 10.54 11.30
C ARG A 152 -15.53 12.04 11.53
N GLU A 153 -15.31 12.49 12.76
CA GLU A 153 -15.40 13.89 13.17
C GLU A 153 -14.08 14.64 13.02
N THR A 154 -12.94 13.95 13.18
CA THR A 154 -11.61 14.58 13.13
C THR A 154 -10.80 14.10 11.93
N ALA A 155 -10.45 12.81 11.86
CA ALA A 155 -9.53 12.27 10.85
C ALA A 155 -10.10 12.32 9.43
N GLY A 156 -11.36 11.95 9.22
CA GLY A 156 -12.02 12.04 7.91
C GLY A 156 -12.04 13.48 7.36
N PRO A 157 -12.59 14.46 8.10
CA PRO A 157 -12.58 15.86 7.71
C PRO A 157 -11.17 16.41 7.49
N TRP A 158 -10.22 16.08 8.37
CA TRP A 158 -8.83 16.48 8.21
C TRP A 158 -8.21 15.96 6.91
N VAL A 159 -8.32 14.66 6.62
CA VAL A 159 -7.82 14.09 5.34
C VAL A 159 -8.47 14.77 4.15
N ARG A 160 -9.79 14.97 4.18
CA ARG A 160 -10.51 15.67 3.10
C ARG A 160 -10.02 17.11 2.91
N SER A 161 -9.70 17.82 4.00
CA SER A 161 -9.14 19.18 3.96
C SER A 161 -7.79 19.22 3.21
N LEU A 162 -6.94 18.20 3.39
CA LEU A 162 -5.68 18.06 2.67
C LEU A 162 -5.91 17.87 1.16
N LEU A 163 -6.91 17.05 0.79
CA LEU A 163 -7.23 16.74 -0.61
C LEU A 163 -7.76 17.95 -1.40
N VAL A 164 -8.54 18.82 -0.74
CA VAL A 164 -9.01 20.08 -1.35
C VAL A 164 -8.02 21.23 -1.20
N LEU A 165 -6.78 20.95 -0.79
CA LEU A 165 -5.69 21.91 -0.62
C LEU A 165 -6.03 23.07 0.34
N ARG A 166 -6.87 22.79 1.35
CA ARG A 166 -7.20 23.71 2.44
C ARG A 166 -6.95 23.00 3.77
N PRO A 167 -5.67 22.75 4.13
CA PRO A 167 -5.33 21.94 5.29
C PRO A 167 -5.82 22.60 6.58
N ASP A 168 -6.54 21.86 7.41
CA ASP A 168 -6.98 22.32 8.73
C ASP A 168 -6.30 21.54 9.86
N PRO A 169 -5.15 22.00 10.37
CA PRO A 169 -4.42 21.29 11.43
C PRO A 169 -5.13 21.32 12.80
N ALA A 170 -6.21 22.10 12.97
CA ALA A 170 -6.98 22.10 14.21
C ALA A 170 -7.73 20.76 14.37
N LEU A 171 -8.26 20.19 13.29
CA LEU A 171 -8.89 18.86 13.33
C LEU A 171 -7.91 17.76 13.74
N ALA A 172 -6.62 17.90 13.39
CA ALA A 172 -5.59 16.97 13.86
C ALA A 172 -5.27 17.13 15.35
N ALA A 173 -5.62 18.26 15.97
CA ALA A 173 -5.47 18.51 17.39
C ALA A 173 -6.34 17.60 18.24
N GLU A 174 -7.57 17.44 17.77
CA GLU A 174 -8.66 16.78 18.46
C GLU A 174 -8.54 15.25 18.37
N MET A 175 -7.67 14.75 17.49
CA MET A 175 -7.39 13.33 17.36
C MET A 175 -6.76 12.77 18.64
N PRO A 176 -7.27 11.64 19.16
CA PRO A 176 -6.62 10.91 20.25
C PRO A 176 -5.14 10.62 19.94
N PRO A 177 -4.24 10.59 20.94
CA PRO A 177 -2.80 10.41 20.71
C PRO A 177 -2.46 9.16 19.88
N VAL A 178 -3.15 8.05 20.10
CA VAL A 178 -2.90 6.80 19.36
C VAL A 178 -3.38 6.90 17.90
N LEU A 179 -4.48 7.62 17.64
CA LEU A 179 -4.93 7.91 16.27
C LEU A 179 -3.91 8.79 15.54
N ARG A 180 -3.35 9.81 16.22
CA ARG A 180 -2.26 10.61 15.68
C ARG A 180 -1.04 9.77 15.32
N ALA A 181 -0.61 8.87 16.22
CA ALA A 181 0.49 7.95 15.96
C ALA A 181 0.21 7.02 14.76
N HIS A 182 -1.01 6.48 14.67
CA HIS A 182 -1.44 5.67 13.52
C HIS A 182 -1.35 6.44 12.20
N VAL A 183 -1.87 7.68 12.16
CA VAL A 183 -1.84 8.54 10.97
C VAL A 183 -0.40 8.84 10.55
N LEU A 184 0.48 9.20 11.48
CA LEU A 184 1.89 9.45 11.19
C LEU A 184 2.60 8.20 10.64
N ALA A 185 2.34 7.04 11.25
CA ALA A 185 2.88 5.77 10.77
C ALA A 185 2.34 5.41 9.37
N ALA A 186 1.06 5.72 9.09
CA ALA A 186 0.46 5.50 7.78
C ALA A 186 1.08 6.38 6.69
N PHE A 187 1.38 7.66 6.98
CA PHE A 187 2.11 8.53 6.04
C PHE A 187 3.56 8.09 5.85
N ALA A 188 4.23 7.62 6.91
CA ALA A 188 5.56 7.02 6.78
C ALA A 188 5.52 5.76 5.87
N LEU A 189 4.50 4.92 6.01
CA LEU A 189 4.28 3.75 5.16
C LEU A 189 4.04 4.16 3.70
N LEU A 190 3.25 5.21 3.48
CA LEU A 190 2.98 5.78 2.16
C LEU A 190 4.28 6.28 1.50
N ALA A 191 5.11 7.03 2.23
CA ALA A 191 6.39 7.52 1.73
C ALA A 191 7.40 6.38 1.43
N ALA A 192 7.39 5.32 2.24
CA ALA A 192 8.25 4.15 2.03
C ALA A 192 7.78 3.24 0.88
N TRP A 193 6.50 3.29 0.52
CA TRP A 193 5.85 2.39 -0.43
C TRP A 193 6.59 2.19 -1.77
N PRO A 194 6.98 3.25 -2.53
CA PRO A 194 7.58 3.06 -3.84
C PRO A 194 8.99 2.46 -3.80
N PHE A 195 9.64 2.45 -2.63
CA PHE A 195 11.01 1.99 -2.43
C PHE A 195 11.10 0.59 -1.83
N THR A 196 9.97 0.01 -1.45
CA THR A 196 9.87 -1.28 -0.78
C THR A 196 9.14 -2.29 -1.65
N ARG A 197 9.01 -3.52 -1.15
CA ARG A 197 8.21 -4.54 -1.84
C ARG A 197 6.73 -4.20 -1.90
N LEU A 198 6.21 -3.26 -1.11
CA LEU A 198 4.78 -2.87 -1.14
C LEU A 198 4.31 -2.44 -2.53
N ALA A 199 5.23 -1.88 -3.33
CA ALA A 199 4.95 -1.52 -4.72
C ALA A 199 4.48 -2.69 -5.61
N HIS A 200 4.66 -3.96 -5.19
CA HIS A 200 4.06 -5.11 -5.87
C HIS A 200 2.54 -5.03 -5.97
N ALA A 201 1.87 -4.29 -5.09
CA ALA A 201 0.43 -4.07 -5.15
C ALA A 201 -0.01 -3.43 -6.49
N PHE A 202 0.87 -2.65 -7.15
CA PHE A 202 0.58 -2.08 -8.47
C PHE A 202 0.65 -3.08 -9.62
N LEU A 203 1.11 -4.31 -9.36
CA LEU A 203 1.20 -5.39 -10.34
C LEU A 203 -0.06 -6.25 -10.38
N LEU A 204 -1.15 -5.81 -9.74
CA LEU A 204 -2.47 -6.44 -9.83
C LEU A 204 -2.78 -6.71 -11.31
N PRO A 205 -2.91 -7.99 -11.72
CA PRO A 205 -3.01 -8.37 -13.12
C PRO A 205 -4.44 -8.18 -13.63
N VAL A 206 -5.03 -7.00 -13.45
CA VAL A 206 -6.42 -6.69 -13.86
C VAL A 206 -6.60 -6.94 -15.37
N GLY A 207 -5.59 -6.58 -16.17
CA GLY A 207 -5.59 -6.83 -17.61
C GLY A 207 -5.47 -8.30 -18.01
N TYR A 208 -5.15 -9.22 -17.08
CA TYR A 208 -5.11 -10.65 -17.36
C TYR A 208 -6.51 -11.22 -17.63
N LEU A 209 -7.55 -10.63 -17.04
CA LEU A 209 -8.94 -11.04 -17.24
C LEU A 209 -9.38 -10.91 -18.71
N ALA A 210 -8.80 -9.95 -19.43
CA ALA A 210 -9.09 -9.69 -20.85
C ALA A 210 -7.97 -10.18 -21.78
N ARG A 211 -6.96 -10.88 -21.26
CA ARG A 211 -5.76 -11.24 -22.02
C ARG A 211 -5.96 -12.59 -22.73
N PRO A 212 -5.62 -12.68 -24.03
CA PRO A 212 -5.59 -13.97 -24.74
C PRO A 212 -4.67 -14.97 -24.04
N TYR A 213 -5.10 -16.24 -23.98
CA TYR A 213 -4.32 -17.33 -23.36
C TYR A 213 -2.94 -17.49 -24.00
N VAL A 214 -2.85 -17.32 -25.32
CA VAL A 214 -1.61 -17.46 -26.08
C VAL A 214 -1.18 -16.08 -26.58
N LEU A 215 0.10 -15.74 -26.38
CA LEU A 215 0.66 -14.50 -26.89
C LEU A 215 1.83 -14.79 -27.81
N TYR A 216 1.65 -14.36 -29.04
CA TYR A 216 2.73 -14.31 -30.00
C TYR A 216 3.48 -13.00 -29.80
N ARG A 217 4.78 -13.09 -29.52
CA ARG A 217 5.68 -11.95 -29.62
C ARG A 217 6.34 -12.00 -30.97
N ALA A 218 6.17 -10.94 -31.75
CA ALA A 218 6.95 -10.77 -32.97
C ALA A 218 8.44 -10.81 -32.62
N HIS A 219 9.20 -11.59 -33.38
CA HIS A 219 10.65 -11.55 -33.28
C HIS A 219 11.12 -10.12 -33.55
N PRO A 220 11.99 -9.51 -32.72
CA PRO A 220 12.57 -8.22 -33.03
C PRO A 220 13.18 -8.31 -34.43
N ARG A 221 12.65 -7.58 -35.42
CA ARG A 221 13.25 -7.52 -36.75
C ARG A 221 14.68 -7.03 -36.53
N ARG A 222 15.68 -7.86 -36.85
CA ARG A 222 17.07 -7.41 -36.93
C ARG A 222 17.07 -6.22 -37.87
N ARG A 223 17.41 -5.01 -37.38
CA ARG A 223 17.62 -3.87 -38.27
C ARG A 223 18.62 -4.33 -39.34
N PRO A 224 18.33 -4.17 -40.65
CA PRO A 224 19.30 -4.50 -41.67
C PRO A 224 20.57 -3.72 -41.35
N ARG A 225 21.67 -4.45 -41.18
CA ARG A 225 23.01 -3.88 -41.03
C ARG A 225 23.18 -2.97 -42.25
N ARG A 226 23.28 -1.64 -42.06
CA ARG A 226 23.65 -0.73 -43.15
C ARG A 226 24.90 -1.32 -43.78
N ALA A 227 24.80 -1.76 -45.04
CA ALA A 227 25.97 -2.18 -45.78
C ALA A 227 26.98 -1.03 -45.72
N ALA A 228 28.19 -1.32 -45.28
CA ALA A 228 29.27 -0.34 -45.32
C ALA A 228 29.40 0.14 -46.77
N PRO A 229 29.58 1.44 -47.02
CA PRO A 229 29.76 1.94 -48.39
C PRO A 229 30.95 1.19 -48.99
N ALA A 230 30.71 0.55 -50.14
CA ALA A 230 31.75 -0.13 -50.90
C ALA A 230 32.89 0.86 -51.14
N ALA A 231 34.10 0.51 -50.70
CA ALA A 231 35.29 1.32 -50.92
C ALA A 231 35.42 1.57 -52.43
N ALA A 232 35.29 2.83 -52.84
CA ALA A 232 35.53 3.24 -54.21
C ALA A 232 36.95 2.83 -54.61
N GLY A 233 37.05 2.02 -55.66
CA GLY A 233 38.33 1.54 -56.19
C GLY A 233 39.25 2.69 -56.53
N ARG A 234 40.50 2.60 -56.08
CA ARG A 234 41.58 3.46 -56.54
C ARG A 234 41.96 3.07 -57.98
N PRO A 235 42.11 4.02 -58.92
CA PRO A 235 42.75 3.73 -60.18
C PRO A 235 44.25 3.51 -59.94
N VAL A 236 44.77 2.42 -60.52
CA VAL A 236 46.22 2.11 -60.60
C VAL A 236 46.72 2.75 -61.90
N PRO A 237 47.94 3.32 -61.93
CA PRO A 237 48.47 4.15 -63.03
C PRO A 237 48.54 3.46 -64.39
#